data_AF-A0A8J5R6G8-F1
#
_entry.id   AF-A0A8J5R6G8-F1
#
_cell.length_a   1.000
_cell.length_b   1.000
_cell.length_c   1.000
_cell.angle_alpha   90.00
_cell.angle_beta   90.00
_cell.angle_gamma   90.00
#
_symmetry.space_group_name_H-M   'P 1'
#
loop_
_entity.id
_entity.type
_entity.pdbx_description
1 polymer ?
#
loop_
_entity_poly.entity_id
_entity_poly.type
_entity_poly.pdbx_seq_one_letter_code
_entity_poly.pdbx_strand_id
1 'polypeptide(L)'
;MEVQKQTQIYHLGSLPPFLLVLTSDIHAVDHRWDQDGLGGDNDKGHCRGLHPGPINLLHWSGKGKPWLRLDAQQPCVVYYLWEPYDLFWPSSSTLEE
;
A
#
# COMPACT_ATOMS: atom_id res chain seq x y z
N MET A 1 10.27 10.72 8.52
CA MET A 1 9.90 11.41 9.79
C MET A 1 10.06 12.93 9.75
N GLU A 2 10.92 13.52 8.91
CA GLU A 2 11.02 14.98 8.72
C GLU A 2 9.65 15.65 8.49
N VAL A 3 8.85 15.13 7.56
CA VAL A 3 7.49 15.64 7.26
C VAL A 3 6.56 15.60 8.47
N GLN A 4 6.65 14.56 9.32
CA GLN A 4 5.85 14.45 10.55
C GLN A 4 6.06 15.62 11.52
N LYS A 5 7.23 16.28 11.49
CA LYS A 5 7.54 17.44 12.34
C LYS A 5 6.75 18.68 11.93
N GLN A 6 6.36 18.79 10.66
CA GLN A 6 5.62 19.94 10.11
C GLN A 6 4.13 19.64 9.95
N THR A 7 3.78 18.39 9.61
CA THR A 7 2.42 17.97 9.35
C THR A 7 2.22 16.57 9.90
N GLN A 8 1.17 16.39 10.71
CA GLN A 8 0.87 15.09 11.29
C GLN A 8 0.36 14.13 10.20
N ILE A 9 1.20 13.19 9.80
CA ILE A 9 0.91 12.13 8.83
C ILE A 9 0.79 10.73 9.48
N TYR A 10 1.20 10.62 10.75
CA TYR A 10 1.05 9.44 11.61
C TYR A 10 0.38 9.82 12.93
N HIS A 11 -0.47 8.92 13.45
CA HIS A 11 -1.18 9.07 14.71
C HIS A 11 -0.70 8.04 15.75
N LEU A 12 -1.13 8.21 17.00
CA LEU A 12 -0.89 7.19 18.03
C LEU A 12 -1.48 5.85 17.56
N GLY A 13 -0.69 4.78 17.65
CA GLY A 13 -1.06 3.45 17.12
C GLY A 13 -0.70 3.21 15.64
N SER A 14 -0.19 4.22 14.91
CA SER A 14 0.28 4.04 13.53
C SER A 14 1.66 3.38 13.45
N LEU A 15 2.46 3.45 14.52
CA LEU A 15 3.72 2.73 14.61
C LEU A 15 3.46 1.36 15.25
N PRO A 16 3.95 0.25 14.68
CA PRO A 16 3.78 -1.05 15.31
C PRO A 16 4.44 -1.08 16.70
N PRO A 17 3.68 -1.39 17.78
CA PRO A 17 4.20 -1.36 19.15
C PRO A 17 5.42 -2.26 19.38
N PHE A 18 5.55 -3.34 18.59
CA PHE A 18 6.69 -4.24 18.68
C PHE A 18 8.03 -3.54 18.38
N LEU A 19 8.05 -2.47 17.57
CA LEU A 19 9.27 -1.71 17.33
C LEU A 19 9.78 -1.04 18.61
N LEU A 20 8.89 -0.67 19.53
CA LEU A 20 9.26 -0.10 20.84
C LEU A 20 9.74 -1.18 21.81
N VAL A 21 9.10 -2.36 21.79
CA VAL A 21 9.41 -3.46 22.72
C VAL A 21 10.68 -4.21 22.31
N LEU A 22 10.90 -4.38 21.00
CA LEU A 22 11.94 -5.22 20.42
C LEU A 22 13.03 -4.41 19.70
N THR A 23 13.25 -3.14 20.06
CA THR A 23 14.19 -2.23 19.37
C THR A 23 15.60 -2.82 19.13
N SER A 24 16.02 -3.80 19.93
CA SER A 24 17.33 -4.46 19.82
C SER A 24 17.27 -5.97 19.50
N ASP A 25 16.08 -6.51 19.24
CA ASP A 25 15.84 -7.95 18.99
C ASP A 25 15.10 -8.18 17.66
N ILE A 26 15.29 -7.26 16.72
CA ILE A 26 14.75 -7.32 15.36
C ILE A 26 15.88 -7.24 14.35
N HIS A 27 15.76 -8.03 13.28
CA HIS A 27 16.68 -8.01 12.16
C HIS A 27 16.00 -7.38 10.94
N ALA A 28 16.77 -6.57 10.20
CA ALA A 28 16.31 -6.04 8.93
C ALA A 28 16.10 -7.19 7.93
N VAL A 29 14.98 -7.14 7.21
CA VAL A 29 14.71 -8.01 6.07
C VAL A 29 15.03 -7.25 4.80
N ASP A 30 15.52 -7.95 3.77
CA ASP A 30 15.74 -7.37 2.45
C ASP A 30 14.44 -6.75 1.90
N HIS A 31 14.54 -5.55 1.30
CA HIS A 31 13.37 -4.78 0.85
C HIS A 31 12.52 -5.52 -0.19
N ARG A 32 13.09 -6.51 -0.89
CA ARG A 32 12.31 -7.36 -1.81
C ARG A 32 11.13 -8.08 -1.15
N TRP A 33 11.18 -8.27 0.17
CA TRP A 33 10.16 -8.93 0.95
C TRP A 33 9.13 -7.97 1.56
N ASP A 34 9.26 -6.67 1.34
CA ASP A 34 8.25 -5.68 1.74
C ASP A 34 8.35 -4.43 0.85
N GLN A 35 7.92 -4.57 -0.41
CA GLN A 35 7.85 -3.42 -1.31
C GLN A 35 6.63 -2.56 -0.95
N ASP A 36 6.82 -1.67 0.01
CA ASP A 36 5.77 -0.91 0.68
C ASP A 36 5.44 0.44 0.02
N GLY A 37 4.41 1.11 0.55
CA GLY A 37 4.00 2.45 0.12
C GLY A 37 3.28 2.48 -1.22
N LEU A 38 2.90 1.32 -1.76
CA LEU A 38 2.24 1.24 -3.06
C LEU A 38 0.82 1.79 -3.01
N GLY A 39 0.22 2.00 -1.84
CA GLY A 39 -1.07 2.66 -1.69
C GLY A 39 -1.03 4.19 -1.84
N GLY A 40 0.11 4.75 -2.25
CA GLY A 40 0.33 6.18 -2.42
C GLY A 40 0.78 6.88 -1.14
N ASP A 41 1.18 8.15 -1.26
CA ASP A 41 1.63 8.92 -0.10
C ASP A 41 0.47 9.26 0.86
N ASN A 42 0.80 9.44 2.15
CA ASN A 42 -0.22 9.67 3.19
C ASN A 42 -0.77 11.10 3.22
N ASP A 43 -0.14 12.04 2.51
CA ASP A 43 -0.49 13.47 2.51
C ASP A 43 -1.50 13.78 1.39
N LYS A 44 -1.05 13.68 0.13
CA LYS A 44 -1.84 13.98 -1.07
C LYS A 44 -2.37 12.74 -1.78
N GLY A 45 -1.91 11.54 -1.41
CA GLY A 45 -2.34 10.30 -2.06
C GLY A 45 -1.85 10.18 -3.50
N HIS A 46 -0.70 10.76 -3.84
CA HIS A 46 -0.08 10.56 -5.14
C HIS A 46 0.40 9.13 -5.31
N CYS A 47 0.35 8.67 -6.56
CA CYS A 47 0.87 7.39 -6.95
C CYS A 47 2.38 7.29 -6.67
N ARG A 48 2.81 6.14 -6.14
CA ARG A 48 4.22 5.80 -5.97
C ARG A 48 4.59 4.64 -6.88
N GLY A 49 5.79 4.71 -7.45
CA GLY A 49 6.35 3.64 -8.27
C GLY A 49 7.05 2.57 -7.43
N LEU A 50 7.49 1.51 -8.10
CA LEU A 50 8.33 0.47 -7.49
C LEU A 50 9.73 1.01 -7.22
N HIS A 51 10.29 0.68 -6.06
CA HIS A 51 11.71 0.80 -5.79
C HIS A 51 12.53 -0.15 -6.67
N PRO A 52 13.76 0.23 -7.05
CA PRO A 52 14.62 -0.60 -7.90
C PRO A 52 15.04 -1.90 -7.19
N GLY A 53 15.31 -2.94 -7.99
CA GLY A 53 15.79 -4.24 -7.51
C GLY A 53 14.77 -5.38 -7.66
N PRO A 54 15.11 -6.59 -7.22
CA PRO A 54 14.21 -7.74 -7.26
C PRO A 54 13.04 -7.55 -6.28
N ILE A 55 11.89 -8.11 -6.61
CA ILE A 55 10.66 -7.99 -5.81
C ILE A 55 10.05 -9.38 -5.62
N ASN A 56 9.74 -9.73 -4.36
CA ASN A 56 9.05 -10.97 -4.00
C ASN A 56 7.67 -10.71 -3.39
N LEU A 57 7.51 -9.61 -2.63
CA LEU A 57 6.26 -9.24 -1.99
C LEU A 57 5.94 -7.77 -2.26
N LEU A 58 4.71 -7.51 -2.70
CA LEU A 58 4.17 -6.17 -2.93
C LEU A 58 3.22 -5.80 -1.79
N HIS A 59 3.38 -4.59 -1.24
CA HIS A 59 2.59 -4.13 -0.09
C HIS A 59 1.95 -2.76 -0.38
N TRP A 60 0.63 -2.77 -0.62
CA TRP A 60 -0.20 -1.57 -0.76
C TRP A 60 -0.55 -0.95 0.60
N SER A 61 0.49 -0.56 1.35
CA SER A 61 0.36 0.29 2.54
C SER A 61 0.04 1.73 2.14
N GLY A 62 -0.63 2.48 3.02
CA GLY A 62 -1.16 3.83 2.74
C GLY A 62 -2.67 3.86 2.51
N LYS A 63 -3.16 5.00 2.01
CA LYS A 63 -4.61 5.30 1.93
C LYS A 63 -5.30 4.76 0.68
N GLY A 64 -4.58 4.58 -0.43
CA GLY A 64 -5.15 4.14 -1.71
C GLY A 64 -5.08 2.63 -1.89
N LYS A 65 -6.11 1.89 -1.49
CA LYS A 65 -6.17 0.44 -1.77
C LYS A 65 -6.38 0.17 -3.27
N PRO A 66 -5.83 -0.94 -3.82
CA PRO A 66 -5.94 -1.27 -5.24
C PRO A 66 -7.37 -1.24 -5.79
N TRP A 67 -8.26 -2.05 -5.18
CA TRP A 67 -9.67 -2.17 -5.55
C TRP A 67 -10.37 -0.80 -5.54
N LEU A 68 -10.20 0.01 -4.49
CA LEU A 68 -10.83 1.33 -4.39
C LEU A 68 -10.49 2.26 -5.58
N ARG A 69 -9.25 2.23 -6.07
CA ARG A 69 -8.84 3.10 -7.19
C ARG A 69 -9.16 2.53 -8.55
N LEU A 70 -9.15 1.21 -8.70
CA LEU A 70 -9.60 0.51 -9.89
C LEU A 70 -11.10 0.78 -10.10
N ASP A 71 -11.91 0.59 -9.06
CA ASP A 71 -13.36 0.86 -9.06
C ASP A 71 -13.67 2.33 -9.37
N ALA A 72 -12.87 3.26 -8.83
CA ALA A 72 -13.01 4.69 -9.07
C ALA A 72 -12.48 5.14 -10.45
N GLN A 73 -12.00 4.23 -11.29
CA GLN A 73 -11.39 4.52 -12.59
C GLN A 73 -10.22 5.54 -12.51
N GLN A 74 -9.52 5.58 -11.38
CA GLN A 74 -8.35 6.42 -11.15
C GLN A 74 -7.15 5.58 -10.68
N PRO A 75 -6.77 4.49 -11.37
CA PRO A 75 -5.70 3.62 -10.94
C PRO A 75 -4.33 4.28 -11.10
N CYS A 76 -3.43 3.96 -10.18
CA CYS A 76 -2.00 4.13 -10.42
C CYS A 76 -1.51 2.97 -11.29
N VAL A 77 -0.45 3.18 -12.09
CA VAL A 77 0.10 2.13 -12.97
C VAL A 77 0.41 0.83 -12.22
N VAL A 78 0.93 0.92 -10.99
CA VAL A 78 1.27 -0.25 -10.17
C VAL A 78 0.06 -1.08 -9.74
N TYR A 79 -1.17 -0.56 -9.86
CA TYR A 79 -2.39 -1.23 -9.36
C TYR A 79 -2.86 -2.31 -10.33
N TYR A 80 -2.50 -2.20 -11.61
CA TYR A 80 -2.71 -3.24 -12.60
C TYR A 80 -1.89 -4.51 -12.35
N LEU A 81 -0.87 -4.45 -11.47
CA LEU A 81 -0.20 -5.68 -11.01
C LEU A 81 -1.07 -6.47 -10.03
N TRP A 82 -1.98 -5.80 -9.33
CA TRP A 82 -2.90 -6.43 -8.39
C TRP A 82 -4.18 -6.90 -9.06
N GLU A 83 -4.69 -6.14 -10.04
CA GLU A 83 -5.98 -6.40 -10.72
C GLU A 83 -6.22 -7.86 -11.14
N PRO A 84 -5.26 -8.61 -11.73
CA PRO A 84 -5.50 -10.00 -12.13
C PRO A 84 -5.72 -10.96 -10.94
N TYR A 85 -5.40 -10.53 -9.74
CA TYR A 85 -5.55 -11.26 -8.48
C TYR A 85 -6.74 -10.76 -7.67
N ASP A 86 -7.53 -9.83 -8.19
CA ASP A 86 -8.79 -9.46 -7.57
C ASP A 86 -9.74 -10.66 -7.61
N LEU A 87 -10.13 -11.14 -6.43
CA LEU A 87 -11.05 -12.25 -6.28
C LEU A 87 -12.51 -11.77 -6.23
N PHE A 88 -12.75 -10.46 -6.29
CA PHE A 88 -14.10 -9.92 -6.37
C PHE A 88 -14.74 -10.33 -7.70
N TRP A 89 -15.61 -11.32 -7.63
CA TRP A 89 -16.48 -11.67 -8.72
C TRP A 89 -17.77 -10.86 -8.60
N PRO A 90 -18.08 -9.92 -9.51
CA PRO A 90 -19.40 -9.33 -9.53
C PRO A 90 -20.40 -10.47 -9.78
N SER A 91 -21.25 -10.77 -8.80
CA SER A 91 -22.38 -11.67 -9.01
C SER A 91 -23.11 -11.17 -10.24
N SER A 92 -23.19 -11.97 -11.30
CA SER A 92 -23.82 -11.55 -12.54
C SER A 92 -25.30 -11.31 -12.26
N SER A 93 -25.67 -10.07 -11.93
CA SER A 93 -26.94 -9.58 -12.43
C SER A 93 -26.69 -9.33 -13.91
N THR A 94 -26.89 -10.37 -14.71
CA THR A 94 -27.32 -10.18 -16.09
C THR A 94 -28.44 -9.15 -16.02
N LEU A 95 -28.14 -7.90 -16.37
CA LEU A 95 -29.16 -6.99 -16.85
C LEU A 95 -29.56 -7.60 -18.18
N GLU A 96 -30.56 -8.47 -18.12
CA GLU A 96 -31.36 -8.85 -19.27
C GLU A 96 -31.97 -7.55 -19.81
N GLU A 97 -31.42 -7.05 -20.91
CA GLU A 97 -32.11 -6.14 -21.83
C GLU A 97 -32.54 -6.94 -23.06
#